data_AF-A0A368FL42-F1
#
_entry.id   AF-A0A368FL42-F1
#
_cell.length_a   1.000
_cell.length_b   1.000
_cell.length_c   1.000
_cell.angle_alpha   90.00
_cell.angle_beta   90.00
_cell.angle_gamma   90.00
#
_symmetry.space_group_name_H-M   'P 1'
#
loop_
_entity.id
_entity.type
_entity.pdbx_description
1 polymer ?
#
loop_
_entity_poly.entity_id
_entity_poly.type
_entity_poly.pdbx_seq_one_letter_code
_entity_poly.pdbx_strand_id
1 'polypeptide(L)'
;MLSFITLIALLYWGAYFIESCDFIFDHTLRVWTFGSQTCSVFMAFYIDMVYNVCIFVIVVIVDLMSLTKLRKTKKKFLGQHGNGVVAARESKRQKRREMFLFMQAFSTSCCYSFMLICFHVISTRMTSNFAYFLCTTFVWELSHTIGG
;
A
#
# COMPACT_ATOMS: atom_id res chain seq x y z
N MET A 1 -15.14 13.75 2.06
CA MET A 1 -14.18 12.70 1.66
C MET A 1 -13.81 11.81 2.84
N LEU A 2 -13.29 12.36 3.95
CA LEU A 2 -12.95 11.57 5.14
C LEU A 2 -14.13 10.75 5.70
N SER A 3 -15.30 11.38 5.88
CA SER A 3 -16.51 10.72 6.39
C SER A 3 -17.01 9.56 5.52
N PHE A 4 -16.78 9.66 4.21
CA PHE A 4 -17.16 8.60 3.26
C PHE A 4 -16.21 7.41 3.38
N ILE A 5 -14.91 7.66 3.48
CA ILE A 5 -13.89 6.63 3.69
C ILE A 5 -14.13 5.90 5.02
N THR A 6 -14.42 6.63 6.09
CA THR A 6 -14.71 6.03 7.40
C THR A 6 -15.97 5.18 7.38
N LEU A 7 -17.01 5.59 6.64
CA LEU A 7 -18.22 4.79 6.49
C LEU A 7 -17.92 3.46 5.79
N ILE A 8 -17.16 3.49 4.70
CA ILE A 8 -16.76 2.28 3.98
C ILE A 8 -15.91 1.37 4.88
N ALA A 9 -14.98 1.93 5.64
CA ALA A 9 -14.15 1.17 6.57
C ALA A 9 -14.97 0.49 7.67
N LEU A 10 -16.00 1.17 8.21
CA LEU A 10 -16.91 0.60 9.19
C LEU A 10 -17.74 -0.54 8.61
N LEU A 11 -18.22 -0.40 7.37
CA LEU A 11 -18.95 -1.47 6.67
C LEU A 11 -18.06 -2.68 6.40
N TYR A 12 -16.82 -2.45 5.97
CA TYR A 12 -15.82 -3.49 5.77
C TYR A 12 -15.51 -4.24 7.06
N TRP A 13 -15.27 -3.51 8.15
CA TRP A 13 -15.02 -4.11 9.46
C TRP A 13 -16.24 -4.89 9.97
N GLY A 14 -17.45 -4.36 9.77
CA GLY A 14 -18.70 -5.03 10.13
C GLY A 14 -18.91 -6.35 9.39
N ALA A 15 -18.39 -6.49 8.17
CA ALA A 15 -18.50 -7.74 7.40
C ALA A 15 -17.79 -8.92 8.05
N TYR A 16 -16.75 -8.69 8.87
CA TYR A 16 -16.05 -9.74 9.61
C TYR A 16 -16.88 -10.34 10.76
N PHE A 17 -17.96 -9.69 11.18
CA PHE A 17 -18.85 -10.20 12.23
C PHE A 17 -20.02 -11.02 11.67
N ILE A 18 -20.14 -11.13 10.34
CA ILE A 18 -21.12 -12.00 9.71
C ILE A 18 -20.65 -13.44 9.86
N GLU A 19 -21.55 -14.33 10.26
CA GLU A 19 -21.25 -15.77 10.33
C GLU A 19 -20.60 -16.26 9.03
N SER A 20 -19.53 -17.04 9.15
CA SER A 20 -18.74 -17.60 8.03
C SER A 20 -17.76 -16.65 7.35
N CYS A 21 -17.68 -15.37 7.73
CA CYS A 21 -16.77 -14.37 7.16
C CYS A 21 -15.59 -14.06 8.11
N ASP A 22 -15.15 -15.05 8.88
CA ASP A 22 -14.25 -14.82 10.01
C ASP A 22 -12.79 -14.55 9.58
N PHE A 23 -12.15 -13.62 10.27
CA PHE A 23 -10.69 -13.42 10.25
C PHE A 23 -10.15 -13.74 11.63
N ILE A 24 -9.48 -14.90 11.76
CA ILE A 24 -9.15 -15.51 13.04
C ILE A 24 -7.64 -15.61 13.24
N PHE A 25 -7.23 -15.65 14.51
CA PHE A 25 -5.85 -15.95 14.87
C PHE A 25 -5.68 -17.46 15.05
N ASP A 26 -4.86 -18.08 14.21
CA ASP A 26 -4.49 -19.48 14.33
C ASP A 26 -3.39 -19.63 15.40
N HIS A 27 -3.71 -20.30 16.50
CA HIS A 27 -2.79 -20.51 17.62
C HIS A 27 -1.66 -21.51 17.33
N THR A 28 -1.85 -22.43 16.38
CA THR A 28 -0.85 -23.42 15.98
C THR A 28 0.21 -22.78 15.11
N LEU A 29 -0.20 -21.95 14.16
CA LEU A 29 0.69 -21.25 13.24
C LEU A 29 1.15 -19.88 13.79
N ARG A 30 0.48 -19.36 14.82
CA ARG A 30 0.69 -18.02 15.43
C ARG A 30 0.56 -16.88 14.42
N VAL A 31 -0.47 -16.96 13.60
CA VAL A 31 -0.71 -16.05 12.48
C VAL A 31 -2.19 -15.72 12.36
N TRP A 32 -2.48 -14.52 11.88
CA TRP A 32 -3.83 -14.15 11.48
C TRP A 32 -4.12 -14.74 10.09
N THR A 33 -5.25 -15.42 9.95
CA THR A 33 -5.65 -16.07 8.71
C THR A 33 -7.15 -15.96 8.50
N PHE A 34 -7.55 -15.95 7.24
CA PHE A 34 -8.94 -16.11 6.86
C PHE A 34 -9.39 -17.55 7.14
N GLY A 35 -10.63 -17.71 7.58
CA GLY A 35 -11.27 -19.02 7.76
C GLY A 35 -11.43 -19.78 6.45
N SER A 36 -11.72 -21.08 6.55
CA SER A 36 -11.89 -21.99 5.39
C SER A 36 -13.27 -21.91 4.73
N GLN A 37 -14.17 -21.09 5.25
CA GLN A 37 -15.54 -20.96 4.74
C GLN A 37 -15.58 -20.09 3.48
N THR A 38 -16.60 -20.30 2.64
CA THR A 38 -16.73 -19.63 1.33
C THR A 38 -16.74 -18.12 1.43
N CYS A 39 -17.40 -17.53 2.44
CA CYS A 39 -17.39 -16.07 2.64
C CYS A 39 -15.99 -15.56 2.99
N SER A 40 -15.32 -16.20 3.95
CA SER A 40 -13.97 -15.78 4.36
C SER A 40 -12.94 -15.89 3.23
N VAL A 41 -13.01 -16.96 2.42
CA VAL A 41 -12.17 -17.11 1.21
C VAL A 41 -12.50 -16.04 0.16
N PHE A 42 -13.77 -15.72 -0.03
CA PHE A 42 -14.19 -14.66 -0.93
C PHE A 42 -13.65 -13.29 -0.47
N MET A 43 -13.76 -12.98 0.82
CA MET A 43 -13.21 -11.76 1.43
C MET A 43 -11.70 -11.68 1.24
N ALA A 44 -10.98 -12.76 1.52
CA ALA A 44 -9.53 -12.85 1.35
C ALA A 44 -9.11 -12.53 -0.09
N PHE A 45 -9.73 -13.17 -1.07
CA PHE A 45 -9.29 -13.02 -2.46
C PHE A 45 -9.78 -11.73 -3.10
N TYR A 46 -11.07 -11.41 -3.00
CA TYR A 46 -11.64 -10.29 -3.76
C TYR A 46 -11.44 -8.95 -3.06
N ILE A 47 -11.62 -8.91 -1.74
CA ILE A 47 -11.57 -7.66 -0.99
C ILE A 47 -10.17 -7.38 -0.46
N ASP A 48 -9.49 -8.38 0.08
CA ASP A 48 -8.15 -8.16 0.61
C ASP A 48 -7.07 -8.19 -0.49
N MET A 49 -7.11 -9.14 -1.44
CA MET A 49 -6.11 -9.19 -2.51
C MET A 49 -6.47 -8.31 -3.73
N VAL A 50 -7.55 -8.62 -4.45
CA VAL A 50 -7.85 -7.99 -5.76
C VAL A 50 -8.10 -6.49 -5.63
N TYR A 51 -8.97 -6.08 -4.71
CA TYR A 51 -9.29 -4.66 -4.52
C TYR A 51 -8.05 -3.82 -4.16
N ASN A 52 -7.22 -4.28 -3.22
CA ASN A 52 -6.01 -3.56 -2.84
C ASN A 52 -4.97 -3.52 -3.97
N VAL A 53 -4.80 -4.61 -4.73
CA VAL A 53 -3.91 -4.62 -5.91
C VAL A 53 -4.42 -3.67 -6.99
N CYS A 54 -5.73 -3.63 -7.25
CA CYS A 54 -6.33 -2.69 -8.20
C CYS A 54 -6.10 -1.24 -7.78
N ILE A 55 -6.30 -0.90 -6.50
CA ILE A 55 -6.00 0.43 -5.97
C ILE A 55 -4.52 0.77 -6.15
N PHE A 56 -3.61 -0.16 -5.84
CA PHE A 56 -2.19 0.06 -6.02
C PHE A 56 -1.85 0.37 -7.48
N VAL A 57 -2.40 -0.37 -8.44
CA VAL A 57 -2.19 -0.10 -9.88
C VAL A 57 -2.67 1.31 -10.25
N ILE A 58 -3.83 1.73 -9.76
CA ILE A 58 -4.37 3.08 -10.00
C ILE A 58 -3.42 4.15 -9.41
N VAL A 59 -2.96 3.94 -8.17
CA VAL A 59 -2.02 4.84 -7.49
C VAL A 59 -0.72 4.96 -8.30
N VAL A 60 -0.14 3.85 -8.75
CA VAL A 60 1.07 3.85 -9.59
C VAL A 60 0.86 4.63 -10.88
N ILE A 61 -0.28 4.48 -11.55
CA ILE A 61 -0.59 5.24 -12.78
C ILE A 61 -0.65 6.75 -12.47
N VAL A 62 -1.38 7.14 -11.41
CA VAL A 62 -1.50 8.54 -10.99
C VAL A 62 -0.14 9.14 -10.61
N ASP A 63 0.71 8.36 -9.95
CA ASP A 63 2.05 8.73 -9.55
C ASP A 63 2.97 8.93 -10.76
N LEU A 64 2.94 8.01 -11.74
CA LEU A 64 3.67 8.15 -13.01
C LEU A 64 3.19 9.38 -13.80
N MET A 65 1.89 9.64 -13.82
CA MET A 65 1.32 10.85 -14.44
C MET A 65 1.81 12.13 -13.73
N SER A 66 1.87 12.12 -12.40
CA SER A 66 2.34 13.26 -11.61
C SER A 66 3.83 13.51 -11.82
N LEU A 67 4.65 12.45 -11.84
CA LEU A 67 6.09 12.52 -12.16
C LEU A 67 6.34 13.05 -13.58
N THR A 68 5.60 12.56 -14.57
CA THR A 68 5.77 13.02 -15.96
C THR A 68 5.38 14.48 -16.12
N LYS A 69 4.30 14.95 -15.48
CA LYS A 69 3.95 16.38 -15.43
C LYS A 69 5.05 17.20 -14.75
N LEU A 70 5.57 16.75 -13.61
CA LEU A 70 6.65 17.43 -12.89
C LEU A 70 7.95 17.55 -13.71
N ARG A 71 8.28 16.51 -14.48
CA ARG A 71 9.42 16.49 -15.41
C ARG A 71 9.20 17.46 -16.60
N LYS A 72 8.00 17.49 -17.18
CA LYS A 72 7.64 18.40 -18.28
C LYS A 72 7.68 19.88 -17.84
N THR A 73 7.16 20.21 -16.67
CA THR A 73 7.22 21.57 -16.10
C THR A 73 8.66 22.01 -15.82
N LYS A 74 9.52 21.08 -15.36
CA LYS A 74 10.96 21.35 -15.17
C LYS A 74 11.66 21.73 -16.49
N LYS A 75 11.35 21.03 -17.59
CA LYS A 75 11.93 21.30 -18.92
C LYS A 75 11.54 22.68 -19.44
N LYS A 76 10.30 23.13 -19.20
CA LYS A 76 9.85 24.49 -19.55
C LYS A 76 10.55 25.58 -18.74
N PHE A 77 10.71 25.39 -17.42
CA PHE A 77 11.36 26.39 -16.56
C PHE A 77 12.89 26.51 -16.77
N LEU A 78 13.56 25.40 -17.11
CA LEU A 78 15.01 25.43 -17.44
C LEU A 78 15.31 26.19 -18.74
N GLY A 79 14.34 26.29 -19.66
CA GLY A 79 14.47 27.11 -20.87
C GLY A 79 14.27 28.62 -20.66
N GLN A 80 13.93 29.06 -19.44
CA GLN A 80 13.47 30.42 -19.16
C GLN A 80 14.27 31.13 -18.05
N HIS A 81 15.47 30.64 -17.70
CA HIS A 81 16.20 31.09 -16.51
C HIS A 81 16.98 32.41 -16.73
N GLY A 82 16.28 33.53 -16.52
CA GLY A 82 16.85 34.87 -16.36
C GLY A 82 16.76 35.45 -14.94
N ASN A 83 16.11 34.80 -13.96
CA ASN A 83 15.84 35.41 -12.64
C ASN A 83 16.41 34.60 -11.45
N GLY A 84 17.42 35.17 -10.77
CA GLY A 84 17.69 35.05 -9.33
C GLY A 84 18.20 33.70 -8.78
N VAL A 85 19.52 33.63 -8.50
CA VAL A 85 20.21 32.49 -7.87
C VAL A 85 19.57 32.02 -6.55
N VAL A 86 18.97 32.93 -5.77
CA VAL A 86 18.33 32.64 -4.47
C VAL A 86 16.99 31.91 -4.65
N ALA A 87 16.11 32.40 -5.53
CA ALA A 87 14.82 31.77 -5.85
C ALA A 87 15.01 30.36 -6.47
N ALA A 88 16.06 30.19 -7.27
CA ALA A 88 16.43 28.88 -7.83
C ALA A 88 16.83 27.86 -6.75
N ARG A 89 17.51 28.31 -5.69
CA ARG A 89 17.99 27.45 -4.58
C ARG A 89 16.84 26.99 -3.69
N GLU A 90 15.90 27.88 -3.39
CA GLU A 90 14.71 27.60 -2.58
C GLU A 90 13.75 26.64 -3.30
N SER A 91 13.49 26.88 -4.59
CA SER A 91 12.73 25.98 -5.45
C SER A 91 13.35 24.57 -5.54
N LYS A 92 14.70 24.47 -5.62
CA LYS A 92 15.41 23.19 -5.65
C LYS A 92 15.27 22.42 -4.32
N ARG A 93 15.32 23.11 -3.18
CA ARG A 93 15.14 22.51 -1.85
C ARG A 93 13.71 22.01 -1.65
N GLN A 94 12.72 22.82 -2.00
CA GLN A 94 11.31 22.45 -1.91
C GLN A 94 10.99 21.24 -2.81
N LYS A 95 11.49 21.24 -4.05
CA LYS A 95 11.35 20.11 -4.97
C LYS A 95 12.01 18.82 -4.47
N ARG A 96 13.18 18.92 -3.82
CA ARG A 96 13.84 17.77 -3.19
C ARG A 96 12.97 17.20 -2.07
N ARG A 97 12.36 18.06 -1.26
CA ARG A 97 11.43 17.65 -0.19
C ARG A 97 10.17 16.98 -0.76
N GLU A 98 9.55 17.58 -1.77
CA GLU A 98 8.40 16.99 -2.48
C GLU A 98 8.76 15.63 -3.09
N MET A 99 9.95 15.49 -3.67
CA MET A 99 10.41 14.22 -4.23
C MET A 99 10.68 13.16 -3.17
N PHE A 100 11.16 13.54 -1.98
CA PHE A 100 11.29 12.61 -0.85
C PHE A 100 9.94 12.16 -0.32
N LEU A 101 9.00 13.08 -0.12
CA LEU A 101 7.63 12.75 0.30
C LEU A 101 6.95 11.83 -0.72
N PHE A 102 7.15 12.10 -2.01
CA PHE A 102 6.67 11.23 -3.07
C PHE A 102 7.34 9.84 -3.02
N MET A 103 8.67 9.76 -2.91
CA MET A 103 9.35 8.46 -2.81
C MET A 103 8.96 7.70 -1.55
N GLN A 104 8.67 8.38 -0.45
CA GLN A 104 8.13 7.78 0.77
C GLN A 104 6.76 7.17 0.49
N ALA A 105 5.80 7.95 -0.02
CA ALA A 105 4.45 7.46 -0.33
C ALA A 105 4.44 6.29 -1.33
N PHE A 106 5.32 6.37 -2.34
CA PHE A 106 5.51 5.30 -3.32
C PHE A 106 6.09 4.04 -2.68
N SER A 107 7.13 4.18 -1.85
CA SER A 107 7.75 3.05 -1.15
C SER A 107 6.77 2.36 -0.21
N THR A 108 5.99 3.12 0.56
CA THR A 108 4.92 2.60 1.42
C THR A 108 3.90 1.79 0.61
N SER A 109 3.44 2.31 -0.53
CA SER A 109 2.47 1.62 -1.40
C SER A 109 3.03 0.32 -1.98
N CYS A 110 4.31 0.32 -2.39
CA CYS A 110 5.00 -0.88 -2.87
C CYS A 110 5.16 -1.93 -1.76
N CYS A 111 5.57 -1.52 -0.55
CA CYS A 111 5.71 -2.41 0.60
C CYS A 111 4.36 -3.05 0.99
N TYR A 112 3.27 -2.27 0.97
CA TYR A 112 1.93 -2.78 1.23
C TYR A 112 1.47 -3.80 0.17
N SER A 113 1.76 -3.55 -1.10
CA SER A 113 1.44 -4.52 -2.16
C SER A 113 2.27 -5.79 -2.08
N PHE A 114 3.56 -5.66 -1.75
CA PHE A 114 4.43 -6.79 -1.51
C PHE A 114 3.93 -7.64 -0.33
N MET A 115 3.46 -6.99 0.74
CA MET A 115 2.82 -7.68 1.88
C MET A 115 1.64 -8.54 1.44
N LEU A 116 0.74 -8.02 0.60
CA LEU A 116 -0.41 -8.79 0.13
C LEU A 116 -0.01 -9.99 -0.73
N ILE A 117 1.00 -9.83 -1.59
CA ILE A 117 1.53 -10.94 -2.39
C ILE A 117 2.18 -11.99 -1.48
N CYS A 118 2.93 -11.55 -0.47
CA CYS A 118 3.52 -12.44 0.51
C CYS A 118 2.45 -13.22 1.28
N PHE A 119 1.39 -12.54 1.71
CA PHE A 119 0.31 -13.10 2.50
C PHE A 119 -0.59 -14.07 1.72
N HIS A 120 -0.92 -13.78 0.45
CA HIS A 120 -1.87 -14.59 -0.32
C HIS A 120 -1.22 -15.59 -1.28
N VAL A 121 -0.02 -15.30 -1.78
CA VAL A 121 0.63 -16.14 -2.80
C VAL A 121 1.79 -16.92 -2.19
N ILE A 122 2.73 -16.22 -1.55
CA ILE A 122 3.98 -16.83 -1.08
C ILE A 122 3.71 -17.75 0.12
N SER A 123 2.85 -17.33 1.05
CA SER A 123 2.46 -18.12 2.22
C SER A 123 1.96 -19.53 1.84
N THR A 124 1.18 -19.65 0.76
CA THR A 124 0.63 -20.94 0.27
C THR A 124 1.70 -21.93 -0.21
N ARG A 125 2.91 -21.45 -0.48
CA ARG A 125 4.04 -22.26 -0.96
C ARG A 125 5.00 -22.62 0.17
N MET A 126 4.84 -22.04 1.36
CA MET A 126 5.75 -22.27 2.48
C MET A 126 5.31 -23.48 3.29
N THR A 127 6.21 -24.46 3.42
CA THR A 127 5.99 -25.68 4.22
C THR A 127 6.49 -25.54 5.66
N SER A 128 7.32 -24.53 5.94
CA SER A 128 7.85 -24.25 7.29
C SER A 128 6.99 -23.20 8.00
N ASN A 129 6.57 -23.51 9.23
CA ASN A 129 5.80 -22.60 10.08
C ASN A 129 6.51 -21.25 10.31
N PHE A 130 7.84 -21.27 10.44
CA PHE A 130 8.62 -20.04 10.62
C PHE A 130 8.64 -19.18 9.34
N ALA A 131 8.78 -19.81 8.17
CA ALA A 131 8.70 -19.10 6.90
C ALA A 131 7.30 -18.52 6.64
N TYR A 132 6.25 -19.27 7.02
CA TYR A 132 4.86 -18.80 6.95
C TYR A 132 4.63 -17.56 7.83
N PHE A 133 5.12 -17.57 9.06
CA PHE A 133 5.07 -16.41 9.97
C PHE A 133 5.79 -15.18 9.40
N LEU A 134 6.97 -15.38 8.79
CA LEU A 134 7.71 -14.27 8.18
C LEU A 134 6.94 -13.65 7.01
N CYS A 135 6.35 -14.46 6.14
CA CYS A 135 5.61 -13.96 4.97
C CYS A 135 4.26 -13.31 5.31
N THR A 136 3.71 -13.59 6.49
CA THR A 136 2.41 -13.07 6.92
C THR A 136 2.58 -11.95 7.93
N THR A 137 2.79 -12.29 9.21
CA THR A 137 2.82 -11.35 10.33
C THR A 137 4.00 -10.39 10.26
N PHE A 138 5.22 -10.88 9.99
CA PHE A 138 6.40 -10.00 10.00
C PHE A 138 6.37 -8.96 8.88
N VAL A 139 6.04 -9.38 7.65
CA VAL A 139 5.90 -8.45 6.52
C VAL A 139 4.74 -7.47 6.74
N TRP A 140 3.66 -7.91 7.40
CA TRP A 140 2.55 -7.03 7.79
C TRP A 140 2.99 -5.93 8.74
N GLU A 141 3.68 -6.26 9.84
CA GLU A 141 4.22 -5.28 10.79
C GLU A 141 5.25 -4.35 10.15
N LEU A 142 6.11 -4.89 9.27
CA LEU A 142 7.12 -4.12 8.56
C LEU A 142 6.48 -3.07 7.64
N SER A 143 5.40 -3.44 6.95
CA SER A 143 4.68 -2.52 6.07
C SER A 143 4.07 -1.33 6.84
N HIS A 144 3.54 -1.58 8.04
CA HIS A 144 3.00 -0.54 8.92
C HIS A 144 4.12 0.36 9.44
N THR A 145 5.25 -0.22 9.84
CA THR A 145 6.42 0.54 10.33
C THR A 145 7.03 1.44 9.26
N ILE A 146 7.09 1.00 8.00
CA ILE A 146 7.59 1.80 6.87
C ILE A 146 6.55 2.87 6.45
N GLY A 147 5.27 2.60 6.68
CA GLY A 147 4.18 3.57 6.49
C GLY A 147 4.28 4.78 7.40
N GLY A 148 4.82 4.61 8.62
CA GLY A 148 4.99 5.66 9.63
C GLY A 148 3.99 5.52 10.77
#